data_AF-A0AAU3AXB6-F1
#
_entry.id   AF-A0AAU3AXB6-F1
#
_cell.length_a   1.000
_cell.length_b   1.000
_cell.length_c   1.000
_cell.angle_alpha   90.00
_cell.angle_beta   90.00
_cell.angle_gamma   90.00
#
_symmetry.space_group_name_H-M   'P 1'
#
loop_
_entity.id
_entity.type
_entity.pdbx_description
1 polymer ?
#
loop_
_entity_poly.entity_id
_entity_poly.type
_entity_poly.pdbx_seq_one_letter_code
_entity_poly.pdbx_strand_id
1 'polypeptide(L)' 'MENSIWDALLPVVREEVDELIRSGRRLHAVKVIREAHPGARPQLSDAVEVMCERAAELRC' A
#
# COMPACT_ATOMS: atom_id res chain seq x y z
N MET A 1 -6.92 -3.84 -9.23
CA MET A 1 -5.49 -3.53 -9.43
C MET A 1 -4.78 -4.86 -9.46
N GLU A 2 -4.00 -5.11 -10.51
CA GLU A 2 -3.12 -6.28 -10.60
C GLU A 2 -1.72 -5.83 -10.17
N ASN A 3 -1.42 -5.95 -8.89
CA ASN A 3 -0.13 -5.52 -8.34
C ASN A 3 0.39 -6.55 -7.35
N SER A 4 1.50 -7.20 -7.70
CA SER A 4 2.05 -8.32 -6.94
C SER A 4 2.50 -7.92 -5.53
N ILE A 5 2.89 -6.65 -5.31
CA ILE A 5 3.25 -6.13 -3.98
C ILE A 5 1.99 -6.08 -3.12
N TRP A 6 0.89 -5.56 -3.66
CA TRP A 6 -0.40 -5.51 -2.96
C TRP A 6 -0.93 -6.91 -2.65
N ASP A 7 -0.85 -7.81 -3.62
CA ASP A 7 -1.32 -9.19 -3.48
C ASP A 7 -0.49 -10.02 -2.49
N ALA A 8 0.75 -9.62 -2.22
CA ALA A 8 1.60 -10.23 -1.20
C ALA A 8 1.26 -9.77 0.24
N LEU A 9 0.56 -8.65 0.42
CA LEU A 9 0.20 -8.15 1.75
C LEU A 9 -0.91 -9.00 2.38
N LEU A 10 -0.83 -9.21 3.70
CA LEU A 10 -1.91 -9.84 4.46
C LEU A 10 -3.18 -8.98 4.43
N PRO A 11 -4.40 -9.58 4.50
CA PRO A 11 -5.66 -8.83 4.47
C PRO A 11 -5.73 -7.69 5.50
N VAL A 12 -5.30 -7.95 6.75
CA VAL A 12 -5.27 -6.95 7.83
C VAL A 12 -4.38 -5.74 7.50
N VAL A 13 -3.27 -5.97 6.78
CA VAL A 13 -2.36 -4.90 6.34
C VAL A 13 -3.01 -4.09 5.22
N ARG A 14 -3.74 -4.75 4.30
CA ARG A 14 -4.49 -4.06 3.24
C ARG A 14 -5.56 -3.15 3.83
N GLU A 15 -6.28 -3.61 4.85
CA GLU A 15 -7.27 -2.80 5.58
C GLU A 15 -6.64 -1.59 6.26
N GLU A 16 -5.48 -1.77 6.91
CA GLU A 16 -4.72 -0.66 7.51
C GLU A 16 -4.27 0.36 6.45
N VAL A 17 -3.73 -0.12 5.32
CA VAL A 17 -3.31 0.75 4.20
C VAL A 17 -4.50 1.54 3.65
N ASP A 18 -5.64 0.88 3.44
CA ASP A 18 -6.87 1.53 2.98
C ASP A 18 -7.30 2.66 3.92
N GLU A 19 -7.26 2.44 5.24
CA GLU A 19 -7.61 3.45 6.25
C GLU A 19 -6.61 4.62 6.26
N LEU A 20 -5.31 4.33 6.13
CA LEU A 20 -4.27 5.35 6.01
C LEU A 20 -4.47 6.20 4.75
N ILE A 21 -4.88 5.61 3.63
CA ILE A 21 -5.17 6.32 2.39
C ILE A 21 -6.41 7.21 2.56
N ARG A 22 -7.53 6.68 3.06
CA ARG A 22 -8.78 7.44 3.28
C ARG A 22 -8.59 8.62 4.24
N SER A 23 -7.72 8.47 5.22
CA SER A 23 -7.37 9.52 6.18
C SER A 23 -6.30 10.51 5.69
N GLY A 24 -5.86 10.41 4.43
CA GLY A 24 -4.86 11.30 3.84
C GLY A 24 -3.42 11.05 4.31
N ARG A 25 -3.18 10.01 5.14
CA ARG A 25 -1.87 9.64 5.70
C ARG A 25 -1.04 8.81 4.72
N ARG A 26 -0.86 9.32 3.49
CA ARG A 26 -0.26 8.60 2.35
C ARG A 26 1.18 8.12 2.61
N LEU A 27 2.03 8.91 3.29
CA LEU A 27 3.39 8.47 3.64
C LEU A 27 3.40 7.30 4.64
N HIS A 28 2.41 7.23 5.54
CA HIS A 28 2.28 6.11 6.46
C HIS A 28 1.82 4.86 5.71
N ALA A 29 0.87 4.99 4.77
CA ALA A 29 0.48 3.89 3.89
C ALA A 29 1.68 3.29 3.13
N VAL A 30 2.51 4.14 2.52
CA VAL A 30 3.75 3.72 1.84
C VAL A 30 4.71 3.00 2.80
N LYS A 31 4.87 3.52 4.02
CA LYS A 31 5.71 2.86 5.04
C LYS A 31 5.18 1.45 5.37
N VAL A 32 3.88 1.33 5.63
CA VAL A 32 3.24 0.05 5.96
C VAL A 32 3.40 -0.95 4.81
N ILE A 33 3.14 -0.55 3.56
CA ILE A 33 3.35 -1.40 2.36
C ILE A 33 4.78 -1.96 2.34
N ARG A 34 5.79 -1.12 2.61
CA ARG A 34 7.20 -1.53 2.56
C ARG A 34 7.62 -2.42 3.72
N GLU A 35 7.12 -2.15 4.92
CA GLU A 35 7.52 -2.87 6.13
C GLU A 35 6.79 -4.22 6.27
N ALA A 36 5.56 -4.32 5.77
CA ALA A 36 4.74 -5.51 5.89
C ALA A 36 4.91 -6.50 4.71
N HIS A 37 5.68 -6.13 3.68
CA HIS A 37 5.92 -7.02 2.55
C HIS A 37 6.73 -8.26 3.02
N PRO A 38 6.29 -9.49 2.74
CA PRO A 38 6.90 -10.71 3.30
C PRO A 38 8.26 -11.07 2.68
N GLY A 39 8.58 -10.49 1.53
CA GLY A 39 9.83 -10.72 0.81
C GLY A 39 10.87 -9.62 1.03
N ALA A 40 11.70 -9.39 0.01
CA ALA A 40 12.56 -8.21 -0.02
C ALA A 40 11.70 -6.94 0.10
N ARG A 41 12.20 -5.97 0.87
CA ARG A 41 11.53 -4.68 1.04
C ARG A 41 11.43 -3.97 -0.32
N PRO A 42 10.22 -3.62 -0.79
CA PRO A 42 10.04 -2.92 -2.05
C PRO A 42 10.81 -1.60 -2.10
N GLN A 43 11.17 -1.15 -3.31
CA GLN A 43 11.69 0.19 -3.49
C GLN A 43 10.63 1.23 -3.10
N LEU A 44 11.08 2.43 -2.80
CA LEU A 44 10.16 3.50 -2.41
C LEU A 44 9.21 3.86 -3.56
N SER A 45 9.72 3.90 -4.80
CA SER A 45 8.92 4.15 -6.01
C SER A 45 7.77 3.15 -6.14
N ASP A 46 8.07 1.86 -5.99
CA ASP A 46 7.10 0.79 -6.21
C ASP A 46 5.99 0.83 -5.15
N ALA A 47 6.36 1.11 -3.89
CA ALA A 47 5.38 1.26 -2.82
C ALA A 47 4.53 2.54 -2.96
N VAL A 48 5.09 3.61 -3.53
CA VAL A 48 4.33 4.81 -3.89
C VAL A 48 3.35 4.52 -5.02
N GLU A 49 3.76 3.76 -6.03
CA GLU A 49 2.91 3.34 -7.14
C GLU A 49 1.71 2.52 -6.63
N VAL A 50 1.95 1.49 -5.80
CA VAL A 50 0.88 0.70 -5.15
C VAL A 50 -0.09 1.61 -4.39
N MET A 51 0.42 2.57 -3.62
CA MET A 51 -0.41 3.50 -2.84
C MET A 51 -1.26 4.38 -3.76
N CYS A 52 -0.68 4.91 -4.84
CA CYS A 52 -1.38 5.75 -5.82
C CYS A 52 -2.47 4.96 -6.57
N GLU A 53 -2.14 3.75 -7.05
CA GLU A 53 -3.11 2.87 -7.71
C GLU A 53 -4.26 2.52 -6.77
N ARG A 54 -3.95 2.20 -5.51
CA ARG A 54 -4.99 1.90 -4.51
C ARG A 54 -5.84 3.11 -4.16
N ALA A 55 -5.24 4.30 -4.03
CA ALA A 55 -5.96 5.54 -3.81
C ALA A 55 -6.94 5.85 -4.95
N ALA A 56 -6.53 5.59 -6.20
CA ALA A 56 -7.40 5.74 -7.36
C ALA A 56 -8.62 4.81 -7.30
N GLU A 57 -8.44 3.54 -6.89
CA GLU A 57 -9.57 2.61 -6.69
C GLU A 57 -10.52 3.05 -5.57
N LEU A 58 -9.96 3.58 -4.49
CA LEU A 58 -10.72 4.09 -3.35
C LEU A 58 -11.35 5.47 -3.62
N ARG A 59 -11.03 6.11 -4.75
CA ARG A 59 -11.48 7.47 -5.14
C ARG A 59 -11.12 8.53 -4.09
N CYS A 60 -9.90 8.44 -3.56
CA CYS A 60 -9.34 9.29 -2.49
C CYS A 60 -8.08 10.06 -2.95
#